data_AF-A0A7X8UGP5-F1
#
_entry.id   AF-A0A7X8UGP5-F1
#
_cell.length_a   1.000
_cell.length_b   1.000
_cell.length_c   1.000
_cell.angle_alpha   90.00
_cell.angle_beta   90.00
_cell.angle_gamma   90.00
#
_symmetry.space_group_name_H-M   'P 1'
#
loop_
_entity.id
_entity.type
_entity.pdbx_description
1 polymer ?
#
loop_
_entity_poly.entity_id
_entity_poly.type
_entity_poly.pdbx_seq_one_letter_code
_entity_poly.pdbx_strand_id
1 'polypeptide(L)'
;MKLRTAIIAVLCLGLACGAGIPGTQAHAQGKGAVEMPEITVLSPMGTPPPITLKAQAPRLDTLDGKTLYLVNTGFVGTERLMEVMTEWFAANHPRTTIVNKRNPSMDVPDKALWAEIQEKADAVIIGLGH
;
A
#
# COMPACT_ATOMS: atom_id res chain seq x y z
N MET A 1 11.86 -48.94 -69.93
CA MET A 1 11.68 -47.57 -69.38
C MET A 1 10.31 -47.29 -68.74
N LYS A 2 9.25 -48.09 -68.96
CA LYS A 2 7.91 -47.80 -68.41
C LYS A 2 7.64 -48.29 -66.97
N LEU A 3 8.50 -49.17 -66.43
CA LEU A 3 8.32 -49.75 -65.09
C LEU A 3 8.89 -48.88 -63.96
N ARG A 4 9.98 -48.14 -64.23
CA ARG A 4 10.61 -47.25 -63.23
C ARG A 4 9.79 -45.98 -62.97
N THR A 5 9.11 -45.47 -63.99
CA THR A 5 8.22 -44.30 -63.88
C THR A 5 6.93 -44.61 -63.11
N ALA A 6 6.43 -45.85 -63.21
CA ALA A 6 5.25 -46.31 -62.47
C ALA A 6 5.54 -46.46 -60.95
N ILE A 7 6.73 -46.92 -60.59
CA ILE A 7 7.14 -47.11 -59.19
C ILE A 7 7.30 -45.76 -58.46
N ILE A 8 7.81 -44.73 -59.15
CA ILE A 8 7.97 -43.39 -58.57
C ILE A 8 6.61 -42.69 -58.38
N ALA A 9 5.66 -42.86 -59.31
CA ALA A 9 4.33 -42.31 -59.17
C ALA A 9 3.53 -42.93 -57.99
N VAL A 10 3.71 -44.23 -57.73
CA VAL A 10 3.09 -44.92 -56.58
C VAL A 10 3.73 -44.50 -55.25
N LEU A 11 5.05 -44.24 -55.24
CA LEU A 11 5.75 -43.75 -54.04
C LEU A 11 5.35 -42.30 -53.68
N CYS A 12 5.09 -41.45 -54.68
CA CYS A 12 4.67 -40.06 -54.45
C CYS A 12 3.19 -39.91 -54.06
N LEU A 13 2.30 -40.82 -54.49
CA LEU A 13 0.91 -40.83 -54.02
C LEU A 13 0.75 -41.38 -52.60
N GLY A 14 1.63 -42.29 -52.17
CA GLY A 14 1.63 -42.82 -50.80
C GLY A 14 2.09 -41.82 -49.73
N LEU A 15 2.86 -40.80 -50.12
CA LEU A 15 3.39 -39.78 -49.19
C LEU A 15 2.46 -38.56 -49.04
N ALA A 16 1.49 -38.38 -49.95
CA ALA A 16 0.52 -37.27 -49.92
C ALA A 16 -0.82 -37.63 -49.26
N CYS A 17 -1.06 -38.91 -48.99
CA CYS A 17 -2.20 -39.39 -48.21
C CYS A 17 -1.71 -40.10 -46.95
N GLY A 18 -1.05 -39.35 -46.06
CA GLY A 18 -1.03 -39.68 -44.64
C GLY A 18 -2.43 -39.50 -44.05
N ALA A 19 -3.37 -40.35 -44.47
CA ALA A 19 -4.55 -40.63 -43.67
C ALA A 19 -4.01 -41.23 -42.37
N GLY A 20 -4.01 -40.41 -41.30
CA GLY A 20 -3.53 -40.81 -40.00
C GLY A 20 -4.13 -42.16 -39.62
N ILE A 21 -3.25 -43.09 -39.22
CA ILE A 21 -3.63 -44.38 -38.65
C ILE A 21 -4.64 -44.08 -37.51
N PRO A 22 -5.90 -44.51 -37.60
CA PRO A 22 -6.82 -44.38 -36.47
C PRO A 22 -6.45 -45.48 -35.47
N GLY A 23 -5.86 -45.08 -34.34
CA GLY A 23 -5.46 -45.97 -33.26
C GLY A 23 -3.94 -46.12 -33.21
N THR A 24 -3.22 -45.60 -32.22
CA THR A 24 -3.58 -45.46 -30.81
C THR A 24 -2.89 -44.21 -30.30
N GLN A 25 -3.60 -43.08 -30.28
CA GLN A 25 -3.26 -42.05 -29.33
C GLN A 25 -3.62 -42.65 -27.97
N ALA A 26 -2.63 -43.15 -27.25
CA ALA A 26 -2.77 -43.39 -25.83
C ALA A 26 -2.88 -42.02 -25.15
N HIS A 27 -4.03 -41.35 -25.33
CA HIS A 27 -4.55 -40.51 -24.28
C HIS A 27 -4.71 -41.46 -23.11
N ALA A 28 -3.88 -41.30 -22.08
CA ALA A 28 -4.20 -41.86 -20.79
C ALA A 28 -5.61 -41.33 -20.47
N GLN A 29 -6.61 -42.19 -20.65
CA GLN A 29 -7.99 -41.90 -20.31
C GLN A 29 -8.02 -41.96 -18.79
N GLY A 30 -7.53 -40.87 -18.17
CA GLY A 30 -7.71 -40.63 -16.76
C GLY A 30 -9.20 -40.82 -16.45
N LYS A 31 -9.49 -41.48 -15.32
CA LYS A 31 -10.85 -41.56 -14.76
C LYS A 31 -11.55 -40.21 -14.98
N GLY A 32 -12.76 -40.28 -15.55
CA GLY A 32 -13.48 -39.15 -16.12
C GLY A 32 -13.34 -37.86 -15.30
N ALA A 33 -13.28 -36.73 -16.00
CA ALA A 33 -13.07 -35.41 -15.42
C ALA A 33 -13.80 -35.28 -14.08
N VAL A 34 -13.03 -35.34 -13.00
CA VAL A 34 -13.55 -35.01 -11.68
C VAL A 34 -13.94 -33.55 -11.79
N GLU A 35 -15.22 -33.25 -11.55
CA GLU A 35 -15.72 -31.89 -11.52
C GLU A 35 -14.90 -31.15 -10.46
N MET A 36 -13.92 -30.38 -10.93
CA MET A 36 -13.03 -29.65 -10.04
C MET A 36 -13.83 -28.50 -9.44
N PRO A 37 -13.74 -28.27 -8.12
CA PRO A 37 -14.43 -27.15 -7.52
C PRO A 37 -13.95 -25.86 -8.18
N GLU A 38 -14.89 -25.00 -8.53
CA GLU A 38 -14.59 -23.64 -8.99
C GLU A 38 -13.82 -22.92 -7.87
N ILE A 39 -12.64 -22.39 -8.20
CA ILE A 39 -11.85 -21.59 -7.28
C ILE A 39 -11.91 -20.13 -7.68
N THR A 40 -12.26 -19.28 -6.72
CA THR A 40 -12.20 -17.84 -6.91
C THR A 40 -10.77 -17.37 -6.65
N VAL A 41 -10.08 -16.90 -7.69
CA VAL A 41 -8.76 -16.28 -7.56
C VAL A 41 -8.93 -14.77 -7.42
N LEU A 42 -8.55 -14.24 -6.27
CA LEU A 42 -8.57 -12.79 -6.01
C LEU A 42 -7.27 -12.15 -6.50
N SER A 43 -7.36 -10.94 -7.04
CA SER A 43 -6.18 -10.13 -7.33
C SER A 43 -5.52 -9.66 -6.02
N PRO A 44 -4.21 -9.88 -5.83
CA PRO A 44 -3.50 -9.37 -4.65
C PRO A 44 -3.45 -7.83 -4.61
N MET A 45 -3.72 -7.17 -5.73
CA MET A 45 -3.75 -5.70 -5.80
C MET A 45 -4.97 -5.10 -5.07
N GLY A 46 -6.06 -5.87 -4.94
CA GLY A 46 -7.33 -5.38 -4.42
C GLY A 46 -7.87 -4.16 -5.19
N THR A 47 -8.95 -3.57 -4.66
CA THR A 47 -9.42 -2.24 -5.06
C THR A 47 -9.50 -1.41 -3.79
N PRO A 48 -8.72 -0.32 -3.65
CA PRO A 48 -8.78 0.49 -2.45
C PRO A 48 -10.19 1.08 -2.27
N PRO A 49 -10.71 1.17 -1.04
CA PRO A 49 -12.01 1.76 -0.79
C PRO A 49 -12.02 3.22 -1.24
N PRO A 50 -13.18 3.78 -1.62
CA PRO A 50 -13.30 5.21 -1.90
C PRO A 50 -12.76 6.04 -0.73
N ILE A 51 -11.87 6.99 -1.03
CA ILE A 51 -11.32 7.90 -0.03
C ILE A 51 -12.13 9.19 0.00
N THR A 52 -12.46 9.66 1.20
CA THR A 52 -13.02 11.00 1.40
C THR A 52 -11.87 11.92 1.77
N LEU A 53 -11.62 12.94 0.95
CA LEU A 53 -10.61 13.95 1.26
C LEU A 53 -11.05 14.75 2.49
N LYS A 54 -10.16 14.88 3.47
CA LYS A 54 -10.32 15.79 4.60
C LYS A 54 -9.50 17.05 4.31
N ALA A 55 -10.11 18.21 4.48
CA ALA A 55 -9.38 19.47 4.38
C ALA A 55 -8.31 19.54 5.47
N GLN A 56 -7.17 20.16 5.13
CA GLN A 56 -6.15 20.49 6.13
C GLN A 56 -6.71 21.55 7.09
N ALA A 57 -6.13 21.62 8.29
CA ALA A 57 -6.45 22.70 9.22
C ALA A 57 -6.18 24.07 8.54
N PRO A 58 -7.06 25.07 8.73
CA PRO A 58 -6.80 26.41 8.23
C PRO A 58 -5.46 26.94 8.73
N ARG A 59 -4.75 27.68 7.86
CA ARG A 59 -3.49 28.30 8.25
C ARG A 59 -3.77 29.46 9.21
N LEU A 60 -2.96 29.58 10.25
CA LEU A 60 -2.96 30.77 11.11
C LEU A 60 -2.30 31.95 10.39
N ASP A 61 -2.91 33.12 10.46
CA ASP A 61 -2.34 34.35 9.88
C ASP A 61 -1.17 34.91 10.71
N THR A 62 -1.16 34.61 12.02
CA THR A 62 -0.10 35.01 12.96
C THR A 62 -0.03 34.02 14.13
N LEU A 63 1.12 33.98 14.81
CA LEU A 63 1.34 33.26 16.07
C LEU A 63 1.16 34.14 17.32
N ASP A 64 1.00 35.45 17.15
CA ASP A 64 0.81 36.36 18.29
C ASP A 64 -0.50 36.07 19.02
N GLY A 65 -0.42 35.93 20.35
CA GLY A 65 -1.55 35.59 21.21
C GLY A 65 -2.06 34.16 21.02
N LYS A 66 -1.34 33.30 20.28
CA LYS A 66 -1.72 31.91 20.03
C LYS A 66 -1.08 30.97 21.04
N THR A 67 -1.73 29.82 21.24
CA THR A 67 -1.25 28.72 22.06
C THR A 67 -0.82 27.57 21.15
N LEU A 68 0.48 27.28 21.16
CA LEU A 68 1.10 26.18 20.42
C LEU A 68 1.45 25.04 21.37
N TYR A 69 1.00 23.83 21.03
CA TYR A 69 1.35 22.62 21.74
C TYR A 69 2.52 21.91 21.07
N LEU A 70 3.58 21.65 21.83
CA LEU A 70 4.69 20.79 21.45
C LEU A 70 4.42 19.41 22.05
N VAL A 71 4.13 18.41 21.21
CA VAL A 71 3.78 17.05 21.65
C VAL A 71 4.93 16.10 21.33
N ASN A 72 5.61 15.65 22.38
CA ASN A 72 6.68 14.67 22.29
C ASN A 72 6.12 13.24 22.37
N THR A 73 6.36 12.43 21.34
CA THR A 73 5.87 11.04 21.29
C THR A 73 6.85 10.00 21.84
N GLY A 74 8.00 10.43 22.39
CA GLY A 74 9.02 9.54 22.94
C GLY A 74 10.04 8.99 21.95
N PHE A 75 10.04 9.46 20.71
CA PHE A 75 11.10 9.11 19.77
C PHE A 75 12.46 9.67 20.21
N VAL A 76 13.53 8.96 19.86
CA VAL A 76 14.90 9.29 20.28
C VAL A 76 15.27 10.67 19.73
N GLY A 77 15.76 11.55 20.62
CA GLY A 77 16.17 12.91 20.28
C GLY A 77 15.05 13.96 20.35
N THR A 78 13.78 13.55 20.38
CA THR A 78 12.65 14.48 20.42
C THR A 78 12.61 15.31 21.69
N GLU A 79 13.05 14.78 22.84
CA GLU A 79 13.09 15.53 24.11
C GLU A 79 13.93 16.81 23.98
N ARG A 80 15.18 16.68 23.51
CA ARG A 80 16.08 17.83 23.33
C ARG A 80 15.57 18.78 22.26
N LEU A 81 14.97 18.26 21.19
CA LEU A 81 14.37 19.09 20.15
C LEU A 81 13.22 19.96 20.71
N MET A 82 12.32 19.37 21.51
CA MET A 82 11.18 20.09 22.10
C MET A 82 11.62 21.15 23.10
N GLU A 83 12.67 20.86 23.88
CA GLU A 83 13.30 21.82 24.78
C GLU A 83 13.86 23.03 24.02
N VAL A 84 14.71 22.79 23.01
CA VAL A 84 15.32 23.87 22.21
C VAL A 84 14.26 24.66 21.44
N MET A 85 13.20 24.02 20.94
CA MET A 85 12.10 24.74 20.31
C MET A 85 11.37 25.63 21.31
N THR A 86 11.10 25.14 22.52
CA THR A 86 10.49 25.96 23.59
C THR A 86 11.33 27.20 23.86
N GLU A 87 12.63 27.05 24.03
CA GLU A 87 13.58 28.16 24.24
C GLU A 87 13.57 29.14 23.06
N TRP A 88 13.61 28.62 21.83
CA TRP A 88 13.62 29.45 20.63
C TRP A 88 12.33 30.25 20.48
N PHE A 89 11.16 29.66 20.73
CA PHE A 89 9.89 30.37 20.69
C PHE A 89 9.80 31.43 21.79
N ALA A 90 10.29 31.15 23.01
CA ALA A 90 10.34 32.14 24.07
C ALA A 90 11.18 33.37 23.68
N ALA A 91 12.30 33.15 22.98
CA ALA A 91 13.19 34.23 22.54
C ALA A 91 12.67 35.00 21.31
N ASN A 92 12.07 34.31 20.34
CA ASN A 92 11.75 34.87 19.02
C ASN A 92 10.26 35.19 18.82
N HIS A 93 9.38 34.55 19.59
CA HIS A 93 7.94 34.71 19.56
C HIS A 93 7.36 34.87 20.98
N PRO A 94 7.76 35.92 21.73
CA PRO A 94 7.39 36.09 23.14
C PRO A 94 5.89 36.29 23.38
N ARG A 95 5.12 36.59 22.31
CA ARG A 95 3.65 36.72 22.38
C ARG A 95 2.92 35.41 22.10
N THR A 96 3.63 34.32 21.83
CA THR A 96 3.08 32.99 21.59
C THR A 96 3.25 32.14 22.84
N THR A 97 2.15 31.56 23.31
CA THR A 97 2.16 30.64 24.45
C THR A 97 2.60 29.26 23.98
N ILE A 98 3.63 28.69 24.59
CA ILE A 98 4.12 27.34 24.29
C ILE A 98 3.74 26.39 25.42
N VAL A 99 3.13 25.26 25.08
CA VAL A 99 2.78 24.19 26.01
C VAL A 99 3.50 22.91 25.57
N ASN A 100 4.51 22.48 26.32
CA ASN A 100 5.25 21.25 26.04
C ASN A 100 4.63 20.07 26.82
N LYS A 101 4.24 19.01 26.11
CA LYS A 101 3.56 17.83 26.64
C LYS A 101 4.19 16.56 26.08
N ARG A 102 4.09 15.49 26.86
CA ARG A 102 4.47 14.15 26.45
C ARG A 102 3.22 13.33 26.17
N ASN A 103 3.20 12.69 25.00
CA ASN A 103 2.26 11.63 24.66
C ASN A 103 3.06 10.32 24.56
N PRO A 104 2.76 9.26 25.32
CA PRO A 104 3.60 8.06 25.34
C PRO A 104 3.67 7.32 24.00
N SER A 105 2.63 7.41 23.16
CA SER A 105 2.62 6.85 21.80
C SER A 105 1.50 7.47 20.95
N MET A 106 1.65 7.47 19.63
CA MET A 106 0.56 7.79 18.70
C MET A 106 -0.43 6.63 18.53
N ASP A 107 0.01 5.40 18.81
CA ASP A 107 -0.84 4.20 18.72
C ASP A 107 -1.80 4.09 19.91
N VAL A 108 -1.40 4.65 21.05
CA VAL A 108 -2.21 4.73 22.27
C VAL A 108 -2.39 6.21 22.64
N PRO A 109 -3.27 6.93 21.92
CA PRO A 109 -3.48 8.34 22.15
C PRO A 109 -4.04 8.60 23.55
N ASP A 110 -3.36 9.43 24.33
CA ASP A 110 -3.90 9.95 25.60
C ASP A 110 -5.13 10.83 25.33
N LYS A 111 -6.31 10.26 25.55
CA LYS A 111 -7.60 10.93 25.27
C LYS A 111 -7.75 12.24 26.04
N ALA A 112 -7.21 12.34 27.26
CA ALA A 112 -7.30 13.56 28.05
C ALA A 112 -6.43 14.66 27.43
N LEU A 113 -5.21 14.31 27.02
CA LEU A 113 -4.33 15.24 26.31
C LEU A 113 -4.95 15.73 24.99
N TRP A 114 -5.54 14.82 24.21
CA TRP A 114 -6.17 15.23 22.94
C TRP A 114 -7.42 16.09 23.13
N ALA A 115 -8.22 15.83 24.16
CA ALA A 115 -9.33 16.70 24.53
C ALA A 115 -8.83 18.10 24.94
N GLU A 116 -7.77 18.17 25.75
CA GLU A 116 -7.12 19.44 26.13
C GLU A 116 -6.61 20.20 24.89
N ILE A 117 -5.91 19.52 23.99
CA ILE A 117 -5.39 20.11 22.74
C ILE A 117 -6.55 20.62 21.87
N GLN A 118 -7.62 19.85 21.73
CA GLN A 118 -8.79 20.24 20.94
C GLN A 118 -9.46 21.50 21.50
N GLU A 119 -9.48 21.66 22.82
CA GLU A 119 -10.09 22.81 23.49
C GLU A 119 -9.19 24.06 23.45
N LYS A 120 -7.88 23.87 23.59
CA LYS A 120 -6.96 24.98 23.94
C LYS A 120 -5.91 25.34 22.88
N ALA A 121 -5.60 24.44 21.96
CA ALA A 121 -4.51 24.65 21.02
C ALA A 121 -5.00 25.39 19.76
N ASP A 122 -4.25 26.41 19.34
CA ASP A 122 -4.37 27.00 18.02
C ASP A 122 -3.58 26.20 16.97
N ALA A 123 -2.46 25.59 17.39
CA ALA A 123 -1.63 24.73 16.55
C ALA A 123 -0.84 23.70 17.38
N VAL A 124 -0.39 22.63 16.71
CA VAL A 124 0.37 21.54 17.32
C VAL A 124 1.60 21.21 16.48
N ILE A 125 2.74 21.01 17.13
CA ILE A 125 3.95 20.41 16.56
C ILE A 125 4.14 19.06 17.24
N ILE A 126 4.14 17.98 16.45
CA ILE A 126 4.29 16.61 16.96
C ILE A 126 5.68 16.09 16.56
N GLY A 127 6.47 15.67 17.55
CA GLY A 127 7.78 15.09 17.30
C GLY A 127 7.68 13.58 17.05
N LEU A 128 7.55 13.21 15.77
CA LEU A 128 7.43 11.82 15.31
C LEU A 128 8.77 11.28 14.80
N GLY A 129 8.99 9.98 14.99
CA GLY A 129 10.07 9.24 14.34
C GLY A 129 9.75 8.86 12.90
N HIS A 130 10.78 8.57 12.10
CA HIS A 130 10.66 8.00 10.76
C HIS A 130 10.91 6.48 10.80
#